data_AF-A0A962DMA8-F1
#
_entry.id   AF-A0A962DMA8-F1
#
_cell.length_a   1.000
_cell.length_b   1.000
_cell.length_c   1.000
_cell.angle_alpha   90.00
_cell.angle_beta   90.00
_cell.angle_gamma   90.00
#
_symmetry.space_group_name_H-M   'P 1'
#
loop_
_entity.id
_entity.type
_entity.pdbx_description
1 polymer ?
#
loop_
_entity_poly.entity_id
_entity_poly.type
_entity_poly.pdbx_seq_one_letter_code
_entity_poly.pdbx_strand_id
1 'polypeptide(L)'
;MHHRSLSILLTIATLAFASTSFSATAPADAIKYRKAVMSAMAAHTGAFSLINFGRVEHQDHLRAHVEALAAMGTEVKVLFPAGTDTGNTDALPLIWQEQDKFGQMVTAVEKST
;
A
#
# COMPACT_ATOMS: atom_id res chain seq x y z
N MET A 1 36.82 -51.67 -32.96
CA MET A 1 35.80 -52.49 -32.26
C MET A 1 35.07 -51.56 -31.30
N HIS A 2 34.00 -50.91 -31.75
CA HIS A 2 32.61 -51.33 -31.54
C HIS A 2 32.10 -51.24 -30.09
N HIS A 3 31.75 -50.03 -29.65
CA HIS A 3 30.50 -49.80 -28.94
C HIS A 3 29.77 -48.65 -29.64
N ARG A 4 29.18 -49.01 -30.80
CA ARG A 4 28.07 -48.25 -31.33
C ARG A 4 26.90 -48.45 -30.36
N SER A 5 26.10 -47.39 -30.25
CA SER A 5 24.65 -47.45 -30.07
C SER A 5 24.12 -47.38 -28.64
N LEU A 6 23.26 -46.36 -28.49
CA LEU A 6 21.94 -46.45 -27.87
C LEU A 6 21.92 -46.36 -26.33
N SER A 7 21.50 -45.20 -25.82
CA SER A 7 20.14 -45.04 -25.27
C SER A 7 20.10 -43.81 -24.36
N ILE A 8 19.38 -42.77 -24.76
CA ILE A 8 18.05 -42.41 -24.20
C ILE A 8 18.18 -41.36 -23.08
N LEU A 9 17.63 -40.18 -23.39
CA LEU A 9 16.93 -39.23 -22.52
C LEU A 9 17.45 -39.06 -21.08
N LEU A 10 17.92 -37.85 -20.78
CA LEU A 10 17.45 -37.19 -19.57
C LEU A 10 17.36 -35.67 -19.79
N THR A 11 16.24 -35.29 -20.40
CA THR A 11 15.45 -34.09 -20.15
C THR A 11 16.15 -33.01 -19.33
N ILE A 12 16.74 -32.01 -20.00
CA ILE A 12 17.04 -30.73 -19.37
C ILE A 12 15.68 -30.12 -19.05
N ALA A 13 15.29 -30.21 -17.77
CA ALA A 13 14.15 -29.53 -17.22
C ALA A 13 14.37 -28.02 -17.37
N THR A 14 13.86 -27.45 -18.46
CA THR A 14 13.53 -26.04 -18.50
C THR A 14 12.49 -25.81 -17.43
N LEU A 15 12.95 -25.36 -16.26
CA LEU A 15 12.11 -24.65 -15.30
C LEU A 15 11.54 -23.45 -16.05
N ALA A 16 10.38 -23.65 -16.68
CA ALA A 16 9.47 -22.57 -16.97
C ALA A 16 9.13 -21.98 -15.60
N PHE A 17 9.84 -20.90 -15.24
CA PHE A 17 9.33 -19.93 -14.29
C PHE A 17 7.94 -19.57 -14.82
N ALA A 18 6.91 -20.15 -14.22
CA ALA A 18 5.59 -19.58 -14.26
C ALA A 18 5.74 -18.25 -13.52
N SER A 19 6.10 -17.21 -14.26
CA SER A 19 5.87 -15.84 -13.83
C SER A 19 4.37 -15.76 -13.59
N THR A 20 3.97 -15.89 -12.33
CA THR A 20 2.65 -15.49 -11.90
C THR A 20 2.56 -14.01 -12.23
N SER A 21 1.99 -13.71 -13.40
CA SER A 21 1.67 -12.36 -13.81
C SER A 21 0.61 -11.85 -12.84
N PHE A 22 1.03 -11.35 -11.68
CA PHE A 22 0.22 -10.42 -10.92
C PHE A 22 -0.03 -9.27 -11.88
N SER A 23 -1.26 -9.13 -12.35
CA SER A 23 -1.67 -7.95 -13.09
C SER A 23 -1.31 -6.74 -12.21
N ALA A 24 -0.44 -5.87 -12.71
CA ALA A 24 -0.13 -4.62 -12.01
C ALA A 24 -1.46 -3.91 -11.69
N THR A 25 -1.64 -3.45 -10.45
CA THR A 25 -2.81 -2.67 -10.06
C THR A 25 -2.96 -1.50 -11.02
N ALA A 26 -4.14 -1.35 -11.62
CA ALA A 26 -4.38 -0.24 -12.54
C ALA A 26 -4.14 1.09 -11.80
N PRO A 27 -3.47 2.09 -12.41
CA PRO A 27 -3.21 3.36 -11.74
C PRO A 27 -4.47 4.02 -11.17
N ALA A 28 -5.60 3.92 -11.88
CA ALA A 28 -6.89 4.43 -11.42
C ALA A 28 -7.38 3.74 -10.14
N ASP A 29 -7.17 2.43 -10.00
CA ASP A 29 -7.56 1.68 -8.81
C ASP A 29 -6.65 2.00 -7.62
N ALA A 30 -5.34 2.17 -7.85
CA ALA A 30 -4.42 2.61 -6.82
C ALA A 30 -4.77 4.03 -6.31
N ILE A 31 -5.11 4.94 -7.23
CA ILE A 31 -5.59 6.29 -6.90
C ILE A 31 -6.87 6.22 -6.07
N LYS A 32 -7.84 5.41 -6.50
CA LYS A 32 -9.10 5.21 -5.78
C LYS A 32 -8.86 4.64 -4.39
N TYR A 33 -7.97 3.67 -4.27
CA TYR A 33 -7.62 3.04 -3.00
C TYR A 33 -7.00 4.03 -2.02
N ARG A 34 -5.98 4.82 -2.43
CA ARG A 34 -5.39 5.84 -1.53
C ARG A 34 -6.41 6.88 -1.07
N LYS A 35 -7.32 7.31 -1.96
CA LYS A 35 -8.40 8.25 -1.61
C LYS A 35 -9.33 7.65 -0.56
N ALA A 36 -9.68 6.37 -0.68
CA ALA A 36 -10.52 5.67 0.29
C ALA A 36 -9.83 5.56 1.66
N VAL A 37 -8.57 5.11 1.71
CA VAL A 37 -7.80 4.98 2.96
C VAL A 37 -7.65 6.34 3.65
N MET A 38 -7.23 7.38 2.92
CA MET A 38 -7.06 8.72 3.47
C MET A 38 -8.38 9.32 3.97
N SER A 39 -9.49 9.07 3.26
CA SER A 39 -10.82 9.49 3.70
C SER A 39 -11.26 8.80 5.00
N ALA A 40 -11.01 7.50 5.13
CA ALA A 40 -11.28 6.76 6.36
C ALA A 40 -10.44 7.29 7.54
N MET A 41 -9.14 7.52 7.34
CA MET A 41 -8.27 8.16 8.33
C MET A 41 -8.81 9.53 8.77
N ALA A 42 -9.24 10.37 7.82
CA ALA A 42 -9.83 11.67 8.12
C ALA A 42 -11.12 11.54 8.95
N ALA A 43 -11.99 10.59 8.62
CA ALA A 43 -13.23 10.34 9.36
C ALA A 43 -12.97 9.87 10.80
N HIS A 44 -12.04 8.92 11.01
CA HIS A 44 -11.65 8.47 12.35
C HIS A 44 -11.05 9.60 13.18
N THR A 45 -10.17 10.41 12.59
CA THR A 45 -9.57 11.59 13.26
C THR A 45 -10.63 12.63 13.63
N GLY A 46 -11.61 12.86 12.76
CA GLY A 46 -12.74 13.76 13.02
C GLY A 46 -13.61 13.28 14.18
N ALA A 47 -13.99 12.00 14.18
CA ALA A 47 -14.77 11.41 15.26
C ALA A 47 -14.01 11.43 16.60
N PHE A 48 -12.74 11.07 16.60
CA PHE A 48 -11.84 11.20 17.75
C PHE A 48 -11.85 12.64 18.29
N SER A 49 -11.68 13.64 17.41
CA SER A 49 -11.61 15.05 17.81
C SER A 49 -12.91 15.54 18.45
N LEU A 50 -14.06 15.15 17.91
CA LEU A 50 -15.37 15.50 18.48
C LEU A 50 -15.52 14.96 19.91
N ILE A 51 -15.11 13.71 20.14
CA ILE A 51 -15.17 13.10 21.48
C ILE A 51 -14.14 13.75 22.41
N ASN A 52 -12.89 13.88 21.96
CA ASN A 52 -11.77 14.42 22.76
C ASN A 52 -12.02 15.87 23.22
N PHE A 53 -12.65 16.69 22.37
CA PHE A 53 -13.00 18.08 22.71
C PHE A 53 -14.39 18.22 23.37
N GLY A 54 -14.99 17.12 23.81
CA GLY A 54 -16.26 17.13 24.55
C GLY A 54 -17.46 17.63 23.73
N ARG A 55 -17.42 17.48 22.40
CA ARG A 55 -18.55 17.80 21.51
C ARG A 55 -19.55 16.64 21.44
N VAL A 56 -19.12 15.43 21.80
CA VAL A 56 -19.92 14.19 21.83
C VAL A 56 -19.53 13.36 23.07
N GLU A 57 -20.52 12.79 23.77
CA GLU A 57 -20.35 12.07 25.04
C GLU A 57 -20.16 10.55 24.83
N HIS A 58 -19.07 10.14 24.16
CA HIS A 58 -18.73 8.73 23.91
C HIS A 58 -17.24 8.44 24.14
N GLN A 59 -16.73 8.73 25.34
CA GLN A 59 -15.29 8.60 25.68
C GLN A 59 -14.76 7.16 25.51
N ASP A 60 -15.62 6.16 25.70
CA ASP A 60 -15.33 4.75 25.52
C ASP A 60 -14.96 4.39 24.07
N HIS A 61 -15.39 5.19 23.09
CA HIS A 61 -15.07 4.98 21.67
C HIS A 61 -13.70 5.53 21.25
N LEU A 62 -13.03 6.37 22.06
CA LEU A 62 -11.75 6.98 21.70
C LEU A 62 -10.70 5.94 21.30
N ARG A 63 -10.64 4.82 22.04
CA ARG A 63 -9.69 3.74 21.80
C ARG A 63 -9.89 3.11 20.42
N ALA A 64 -11.14 2.81 20.04
CA ALA A 64 -11.44 2.20 18.75
C ALA A 64 -11.03 3.11 17.59
N HIS A 65 -11.18 4.44 17.72
CA HIS A 65 -10.74 5.36 16.68
C HIS A 65 -9.22 5.41 16.56
N VAL A 66 -8.48 5.40 17.68
CA VAL A 66 -7.01 5.38 17.67
C VAL A 66 -6.47 4.05 17.13
N GLU A 67 -7.04 2.91 17.53
CA GLU A 67 -6.65 1.58 17.02
C GLU A 67 -6.85 1.47 15.50
N ALA A 68 -7.96 2.01 14.97
CA ALA A 68 -8.19 2.07 13.54
C ALA A 68 -7.16 2.96 12.82
N LEU A 69 -6.81 4.11 13.39
CA LEU A 69 -5.77 5.00 12.84
C LEU A 69 -4.40 4.33 12.85
N ALA A 70 -4.04 3.60 13.91
CA ALA A 70 -2.82 2.81 14.02
C ALA A 70 -2.73 1.73 12.94
N ALA A 71 -3.82 0.97 12.73
CA ALA A 71 -3.85 -0.03 11.68
C ALA A 71 -3.66 0.60 10.28
N MET A 72 -4.41 1.66 9.97
CA MET A 72 -4.33 2.34 8.67
C MET A 72 -3.00 3.08 8.44
N GLY A 73 -2.35 3.58 9.50
CA GLY A 73 -1.05 4.25 9.42
C GLY A 73 0.00 3.39 8.72
N THR A 74 -0.05 2.07 8.94
CA THR A 74 0.86 1.11 8.31
C THR A 74 0.62 0.89 6.81
N GLU A 75 -0.56 1.26 6.30
CA GLU A 75 -0.91 1.13 4.87
C GLU A 75 -0.33 2.28 4.04
N VAL A 76 -0.01 3.42 4.66
CA VAL A 76 0.38 4.66 3.96
C VAL A 76 1.57 4.46 3.02
N LYS A 77 2.50 3.59 3.39
CA LYS A 77 3.72 3.28 2.60
C LYS A 77 3.46 2.71 1.21
N VAL A 78 2.30 2.12 0.94
CA VAL A 78 1.97 1.52 -0.37
C VAL A 78 1.01 2.37 -1.20
N LEU A 79 0.53 3.51 -0.69
CA LEU A 79 -0.55 4.28 -1.31
C LEU A 79 -0.12 5.10 -2.54
N PHE A 80 1.18 5.28 -2.75
CA PHE A 80 1.73 6.12 -3.83
C PHE A 80 2.68 5.34 -4.74
N PRO A 81 2.22 4.25 -5.39
CA PRO A 81 3.08 3.49 -6.30
C PRO A 81 3.46 4.36 -7.52
N ALA A 82 4.55 3.98 -8.19
CA ALA A 82 5.00 4.63 -9.42
C ALA A 82 3.91 4.62 -10.50
N GLY A 83 3.87 5.68 -11.34
CA GLY A 83 2.88 5.81 -12.42
C GLY A 83 1.47 6.21 -11.97
N THR A 84 1.33 6.72 -10.73
CA THR A 84 0.05 7.24 -10.20
C THR A 84 0.07 8.76 -9.98
N ASP A 85 0.97 9.45 -10.68
CA ASP A 85 1.18 10.90 -10.66
C ASP A 85 0.23 11.67 -11.58
N THR A 86 -0.57 10.97 -12.39
CA THR A 86 -1.55 11.54 -13.32
C THR A 86 -2.93 10.91 -13.15
N GLY A 87 -3.96 11.51 -13.75
CA GLY A 87 -5.36 11.07 -13.67
C GLY A 87 -6.16 11.83 -12.60
N ASN A 88 -7.20 11.19 -12.04
CA ASN A 88 -8.07 11.81 -11.03
C ASN A 88 -7.41 11.83 -9.64
N THR A 89 -6.36 12.63 -9.47
CA THR A 89 -5.56 12.70 -8.25
C THR A 89 -5.19 14.13 -7.87
N ASP A 90 -5.22 14.39 -6.56
CA ASP A 90 -4.75 15.65 -5.96
C ASP A 90 -3.28 15.54 -5.47
N ALA A 91 -2.70 14.33 -5.56
CA ALA A 91 -1.30 14.07 -5.25
C ALA A 91 -0.37 14.90 -6.15
N LEU A 92 0.46 15.73 -5.54
CA LEU A 92 1.43 16.55 -6.27
C LEU A 92 2.56 15.69 -6.84
N PRO A 93 3.09 16.01 -8.05
CA PRO A 93 4.24 15.31 -8.62
C PRO A 93 5.47 15.25 -7.69
N LEU A 94 5.57 16.20 -6.78
CA LEU A 94 6.64 16.29 -5.79
C LEU A 94 6.80 15.01 -4.94
N ILE A 95 5.72 14.26 -4.70
CA ILE A 95 5.77 12.98 -3.98
C ILE A 95 6.76 12.00 -4.63
N TRP A 96 6.80 11.97 -5.97
CA TRP A 96 7.70 11.09 -6.73
C TRP A 96 9.04 11.74 -7.04
N GLN A 97 9.15 13.07 -7.00
CA GLN A 97 10.41 13.79 -7.19
C GLN A 97 11.25 13.84 -5.91
N GLU A 98 10.61 13.88 -4.74
CA GLU A 98 11.25 13.95 -3.42
C GLU A 98 10.90 12.71 -2.57
N GLN A 99 11.08 11.51 -3.13
CA GLN A 99 10.67 10.24 -2.49
C GLN A 99 11.25 10.04 -1.10
N ASP A 100 12.51 10.41 -0.87
CA ASP A 100 13.15 10.28 0.45
C ASP A 100 12.47 11.14 1.51
N LYS A 101 12.17 12.40 1.16
CA LYS A 101 11.50 13.33 2.07
C LYS A 101 10.06 12.92 2.31
N PHE A 102 9.35 12.48 1.27
CA PHE A 102 8.01 11.94 1.43
C PHE A 102 8.02 10.66 2.29
N GLY A 103 8.98 9.76 2.07
CA GLY A 103 9.17 8.54 2.84
C GLY A 103 9.40 8.83 4.33
N GLN A 104 10.17 9.88 4.67
CA GLN A 104 10.32 10.31 6.07
C GLN A 104 8.98 10.74 6.69
N MET A 105 8.13 11.44 5.93
CA MET A 105 6.79 11.82 6.40
C MET A 105 5.89 10.59 6.58
N VAL A 106 5.96 9.61 5.68
CA VAL A 106 5.26 8.33 5.81
C VAL A 106 5.70 7.60 7.08
N THR A 107 7.01 7.49 7.33
CA THR A 107 7.55 6.89 8.56
C THR A 107 7.13 7.65 9.81
N ALA A 108 7.00 8.98 9.73
CA ALA A 108 6.51 9.78 10.86
C ALA A 108 5.03 9.48 11.17
N VAL A 109 4.20 9.30 10.15
CA VAL A 109 2.80 8.86 10.33
C VAL A 109 2.75 7.51 11.04
N GLU A 110 3.47 6.51 10.53
CA GLU A 110 3.52 5.16 11.13
C GLU A 110 3.97 5.16 12.61
N LYS A 111 4.83 6.09 13.01
CA LYS A 111 5.29 6.20 14.42
C LYS A 111 4.34 6.98 15.32
N SER A 112 3.48 7.81 14.74
CA SER A 112 2.55 8.68 15.46
C SER A 112 1.22 8.01 15.80
N THR A 113 0.97 6.87 15.18
CA THR A 113 -0.23 6.05 15.33
C THR A 113 0.13 4.73 15.99
#